data_AF-A0A6J1W8L1-F1
#
_entry.id   AF-A0A6J1W8L1-F1
#
_cell.length_a   1.000
_cell.length_b   1.000
_cell.length_c   1.000
_cell.angle_alpha   90.00
_cell.angle_beta   90.00
_cell.angle_gamma   90.00
#
_symmetry.space_group_name_H-M   'P 1'
#
loop_
_entity.id
_entity.type
_entity.pdbx_description
1 polymer ?
#
loop_
_entity_poly.entity_id
_entity_poly.type
_entity_poly.pdbx_seq_one_letter_code
_entity_poly.pdbx_strand_id
1 'polypeptide(L)'
;MKVHRTTSDCYVVCRRRSAALLMEESGLHLEHPAAATFRQHVLAGDWVKADHDLRALHDLLRDSPNVDPHNLAEMKFVVLEQKYLEHLEAGRVLDALHVLRNELTPLQHDTPRVHRLSALMMCADAAELHARAAWPGAGPRSRASVLARVQVVS
;
A
#
# COMPACT_ATOMS: atom_id res chain seq x y z
N MET A 1 52.91 -2.35 6.79
CA MET A 1 51.95 -3.12 7.60
C MET A 1 50.56 -2.52 7.41
N LYS A 2 49.60 -3.33 6.97
CA LYS A 2 48.22 -2.96 6.65
C LYS A 2 47.41 -2.72 7.92
N VAL A 3 46.58 -1.68 7.94
CA VAL A 3 45.16 -1.80 8.32
C VAL A 3 44.36 -0.84 7.43
N HIS A 4 43.62 -1.41 6.48
CA HIS A 4 42.54 -0.73 5.77
C HIS A 4 41.35 -0.58 6.72
N ARG A 5 40.76 0.62 6.80
CA ARG A 5 39.36 0.77 7.20
C ARG A 5 38.61 1.41 6.05
N THR A 6 37.66 0.63 5.55
CA THR A 6 36.83 0.83 4.37
C THR A 6 35.76 1.89 4.62
N THR A 7 35.62 2.80 3.66
CA THR A 7 34.51 3.72 3.41
C THR A 7 33.23 2.94 3.04
N SER A 8 32.59 2.26 4.00
CA SER A 8 31.35 1.49 3.73
C SER A 8 30.22 1.57 4.75
N ASP A 9 30.31 2.40 5.81
CA ASP A 9 29.25 2.44 6.84
C ASP A 9 28.44 3.76 6.91
N CYS A 10 28.50 4.63 5.90
CA CYS A 10 27.67 5.84 5.84
C CYS A 10 26.48 5.79 4.85
N TYR A 11 26.39 4.77 4.00
CA TYR A 11 25.34 4.71 2.97
C TYR A 11 24.04 4.02 3.39
N VAL A 12 24.01 3.31 4.53
CA VAL A 12 22.83 2.54 4.97
C VAL A 12 22.01 3.27 6.05
N VAL A 13 22.55 4.33 6.66
CA VAL A 13 21.85 5.11 7.71
C VAL A 13 20.98 6.25 7.14
N CYS A 14 21.03 6.50 5.82
CA CYS A 14 20.22 7.52 5.15
C CYS A 14 19.00 6.94 4.42
N ARG A 15 18.25 6.04 5.07
CA ARG A 15 16.91 5.61 4.59
C ARG A 15 15.88 5.42 5.71
N ARG A 16 16.09 6.07 6.85
CA ARG A 16 15.11 6.11 7.95
C ARG A 16 14.89 7.51 8.56
N ARG A 17 15.69 8.52 8.21
CA ARG A 17 15.60 9.85 8.83
C ARG A 17 14.70 10.86 8.12
N SER A 18 14.42 10.70 6.82
CA SER A 18 13.57 11.67 6.10
C SER A 18 12.07 11.41 6.28
N ALA A 19 11.67 10.23 6.74
CA ALA A 19 10.25 9.90 6.97
C ALA A 19 9.77 10.28 8.39
N ALA A 20 10.69 10.55 9.33
CA ALA A 20 10.37 10.78 10.74
C ALA A 20 10.32 12.26 11.15
N LEU A 21 10.73 13.19 10.28
CA LEU A 21 10.91 14.61 10.64
C LEU A 21 9.88 15.55 10.00
N LEU A 22 8.78 15.01 9.46
CA LEU A 22 7.63 15.80 9.00
C LEU A 22 6.31 15.30 9.66
N MET A 23 6.42 14.65 10.82
CA MET A 23 5.32 13.99 11.54
C MET A 23 4.84 14.81 12.75
N GLU A 24 4.51 16.07 12.51
CA GLU A 24 3.91 16.97 13.50
C GLU A 24 2.93 17.81 12.67
N GLU A 25 1.67 17.41 12.50
CA GLU A 25 0.59 18.05 13.27
C GLU A 25 -0.83 17.42 13.11
N SER A 26 -1.04 16.24 12.51
CA SER A 26 -2.42 15.69 12.34
C SER A 26 -2.65 14.30 12.95
N GLY A 27 -2.71 14.25 14.28
CA GLY A 27 -3.77 13.54 15.04
C GLY A 27 -4.01 12.03 14.92
N LEU A 28 -3.46 11.28 13.96
CA LEU A 28 -3.66 9.83 13.87
C LEU A 28 -2.51 9.10 13.19
N HIS A 29 -1.33 9.15 13.80
CA HIS A 29 -0.19 8.41 13.30
C HIS A 29 -0.48 6.90 13.30
N LEU A 30 -0.05 6.19 12.24
CA LEU A 30 0.04 4.72 12.18
C LEU A 30 0.96 4.09 13.26
N GLU A 31 1.19 4.77 14.39
CA GLU A 31 1.95 4.34 15.55
C GLU A 31 1.11 3.55 16.56
N HIS A 32 -0.22 3.56 16.43
CA HIS A 32 -1.08 2.65 17.18
C HIS A 32 -0.63 1.19 16.93
N PRO A 33 -0.61 0.31 17.95
CA PRO A 33 -0.16 -1.09 17.78
C PRO A 33 -0.91 -1.85 16.68
N ALA A 34 -2.20 -1.52 16.46
CA ALA A 34 -2.97 -2.07 15.34
C ALA A 34 -2.40 -1.64 13.97
N ALA A 35 -1.94 -0.40 13.85
CA ALA A 35 -1.32 0.11 12.63
C ALA A 35 0.10 -0.44 12.41
N ALA A 36 0.82 -0.76 13.48
CA ALA A 36 2.10 -1.48 13.37
C ALA A 36 1.91 -2.89 12.81
N THR A 37 0.87 -3.60 13.24
CA THR A 37 0.51 -4.95 12.75
C THR A 37 0.08 -4.90 11.28
N PHE A 38 -0.81 -3.96 10.93
CA PHE A 38 -1.18 -3.69 9.54
C PHE A 38 0.05 -3.44 8.66
N ARG A 39 0.97 -2.58 9.11
CA ARG A 39 2.21 -2.27 8.39
C ARG A 39 3.05 -3.52 8.12
N GLN A 40 3.19 -4.40 9.11
CA GLN A 40 3.93 -5.64 8.96
C GLN A 40 3.27 -6.55 7.92
N HIS A 41 1.95 -6.72 7.96
CA HIS A 41 1.23 -7.57 7.00
C HIS A 41 1.28 -7.00 5.57
N VAL A 42 1.15 -5.68 5.39
CA VAL A 42 1.31 -5.04 4.08
C VAL A 42 2.71 -5.25 3.51
N LEU A 43 3.77 -5.08 4.31
CA LEU A 43 5.15 -5.32 3.85
C LEU A 43 5.40 -6.79 3.51
N ALA A 44 4.83 -7.71 4.30
CA ALA A 44 4.88 -9.14 4.03
C ALA A 44 4.08 -9.54 2.78
N GLY A 45 3.10 -8.73 2.36
CA GLY A 45 2.16 -9.07 1.29
C GLY A 45 1.08 -10.05 1.75
N ASP A 46 0.83 -10.13 3.06
CA ASP A 46 -0.25 -10.93 3.65
C ASP A 46 -1.55 -10.13 3.57
N TRP A 47 -2.12 -10.06 2.37
CA TRP A 47 -3.27 -9.20 2.07
C TRP A 47 -4.53 -9.58 2.85
N VAL A 48 -4.66 -10.85 3.24
CA VAL A 48 -5.79 -11.31 4.06
C VAL A 48 -5.71 -10.71 5.46
N LYS A 49 -4.54 -10.78 6.09
CA LYS A 49 -4.34 -10.16 7.41
C LYS A 49 -4.35 -8.63 7.33
N ALA A 50 -3.77 -8.05 6.29
CA ALA A 50 -3.81 -6.60 6.09
C ALA A 50 -5.24 -6.06 5.96
N ASP A 51 -6.13 -6.76 5.24
CA ASP A 51 -7.55 -6.37 5.17
C ASP A 51 -8.26 -6.52 6.53
N HIS A 52 -7.96 -7.58 7.29
CA HIS A 52 -8.48 -7.74 8.65
C HIS A 52 -8.04 -6.58 9.57
N ASP A 53 -6.75 -6.25 9.58
CA ASP A 53 -6.22 -5.16 10.40
C ASP A 53 -6.80 -3.81 9.97
N LEU A 54 -6.98 -3.59 8.67
CA LEU A 54 -7.57 -2.35 8.15
C LEU A 54 -9.04 -2.20 8.56
N ARG A 55 -9.81 -3.30 8.60
CA ARG A 55 -11.18 -3.28 9.14
C ARG A 55 -11.19 -2.95 10.63
N ALA A 56 -10.28 -3.54 11.40
CA ALA A 56 -10.15 -3.23 12.82
C ALA A 56 -9.78 -1.76 13.04
N LEU A 57 -8.85 -1.21 12.24
CA LEU A 57 -8.50 0.21 12.24
C LEU A 57 -9.72 1.07 11.88
N HIS A 58 -10.44 0.74 10.81
CA HIS A 58 -11.67 1.42 10.44
C HIS A 58 -12.67 1.45 11.59
N ASP A 59 -12.88 0.31 12.27
CA ASP A 59 -13.83 0.20 13.37
C ASP A 59 -13.43 1.04 14.58
N LEU A 60 -12.13 1.13 14.89
CA LEU A 60 -11.59 2.00 15.94
C LEU A 60 -11.71 3.49 15.61
N LEU A 61 -11.65 3.85 14.32
CA LEU A 61 -11.65 5.22 13.85
C LEU A 61 -13.03 5.75 13.49
N ARG A 62 -14.01 4.86 13.28
CA ARG A 62 -15.38 5.19 12.90
C ARG A 62 -16.04 6.22 13.82
N ASP A 63 -15.76 6.13 15.12
CA ASP A 63 -16.36 7.00 16.14
C ASP A 63 -15.48 8.23 16.44
N SER A 64 -14.34 8.37 15.76
CA SER A 64 -13.45 9.51 15.92
C SER A 64 -13.98 10.69 15.09
N PRO A 65 -14.27 11.86 15.70
CA PRO A 65 -14.83 13.01 15.00
C PRO A 65 -13.85 13.66 14.00
N ASN A 66 -12.59 13.21 13.96
CA ASN A 66 -11.51 13.80 13.16
C ASN A 66 -11.15 12.97 11.91
N VAL A 67 -11.81 11.84 11.65
CA VAL A 67 -11.48 10.96 10.52
C VAL A 67 -12.60 11.00 9.48
N ASP A 68 -12.27 11.46 8.28
CA ASP A 68 -13.20 11.48 7.15
C ASP A 68 -13.45 10.05 6.63
N PRO A 69 -14.70 9.59 6.47
CA PRO A 69 -15.02 8.32 5.82
C PRO A 69 -14.36 8.15 4.44
N HIS A 70 -14.12 9.25 3.70
CA HIS A 70 -13.42 9.24 2.42
C HIS A 70 -11.96 8.82 2.56
N ASN A 71 -11.32 9.19 3.67
CA ASN A 71 -9.94 8.80 3.97
C ASN A 71 -9.85 7.29 4.17
N LEU A 72 -10.80 6.71 4.91
CA LEU A 72 -10.86 5.27 5.16
C LEU A 72 -11.11 4.48 3.85
N ALA A 73 -11.97 4.98 2.97
CA ALA A 73 -12.23 4.39 1.67
C ALA A 73 -10.98 4.41 0.78
N GLU A 74 -10.24 5.53 0.73
CA GLU A 74 -8.99 5.61 -0.03
C GLU A 74 -7.90 4.71 0.57
N MET A 75 -7.75 4.64 1.90
CA MET A 75 -6.80 3.71 2.54
C MET A 75 -7.04 2.26 2.09
N LYS A 76 -8.31 1.82 2.07
CA LYS A 76 -8.69 0.50 1.58
C LYS A 76 -8.45 0.34 0.09
N PHE A 77 -8.78 1.37 -0.69
CA PHE A 77 -8.54 1.36 -2.13
C PHE A 77 -7.06 1.15 -2.45
N VAL A 78 -6.14 1.88 -1.80
CA VAL A 78 -4.69 1.76 -2.05
C VAL A 78 -4.18 0.34 -1.79
N VAL A 79 -4.63 -0.29 -0.70
CA VAL A 79 -4.23 -1.66 -0.35
C VAL A 79 -4.75 -2.66 -1.40
N LEU A 80 -6.02 -2.54 -1.78
CA LEU A 80 -6.63 -3.42 -2.78
C LEU A 80 -6.05 -3.23 -4.18
N GLU A 81 -5.69 -2.00 -4.55
CA GLU A 81 -4.99 -1.73 -5.81
C GLU A 81 -3.65 -2.47 -5.87
N GLN A 82 -2.85 -2.41 -4.80
CA GLN A 82 -1.58 -3.14 -4.76
C GLN A 82 -1.80 -4.65 -4.82
N LYS A 83 -2.75 -5.18 -4.04
CA LYS A 83 -3.15 -6.60 -4.10
C LYS A 83 -3.52 -7.02 -5.52
N TYR A 84 -4.35 -6.22 -6.20
CA TYR A 84 -4.77 -6.44 -7.58
C TYR A 84 -3.59 -6.51 -8.56
N LEU A 85 -2.69 -5.53 -8.50
CA LEU A 85 -1.51 -5.47 -9.38
C LEU A 85 -0.57 -6.67 -9.15
N GLU A 86 -0.38 -7.10 -7.89
CA GLU A 86 0.41 -8.30 -7.58
C GLU A 86 -0.26 -9.61 -8.04
N HIS A 87 -1.59 -9.67 -8.12
CA HIS A 87 -2.27 -10.81 -8.74
C HIS A 87 -2.11 -10.83 -10.26
N LEU A 88 -2.23 -9.66 -10.92
CA LEU A 88 -2.01 -9.56 -12.36
C LEU A 88 -0.58 -9.93 -12.76
N GLU A 89 0.43 -9.40 -12.07
CA GLU A 89 1.83 -9.70 -12.35
C GLU A 89 2.15 -11.19 -12.18
N ALA A 90 1.54 -11.85 -11.20
CA ALA A 90 1.69 -13.28 -10.97
C ALA A 90 0.88 -14.16 -11.94
N GLY A 91 0.17 -13.59 -12.91
CA GLY A 91 -0.69 -14.31 -13.86
C GLY A 91 -1.98 -14.87 -13.24
N ARG A 92 -2.32 -14.48 -12.00
CA ARG A 92 -3.51 -14.93 -11.27
C ARG A 92 -4.72 -14.06 -11.62
N VAL A 93 -5.14 -14.13 -12.88
CA VAL A 93 -6.20 -13.26 -13.43
C VAL A 93 -7.54 -13.43 -12.71
N LEU A 94 -7.90 -14.65 -12.31
CA LEU A 94 -9.16 -14.91 -11.58
C LEU A 94 -9.17 -14.23 -10.20
N ASP A 95 -8.05 -14.26 -9.48
CA ASP A 95 -7.91 -13.59 -8.20
C ASP A 95 -7.94 -12.06 -8.37
N ALA A 96 -7.26 -11.54 -9.41
CA ALA A 96 -7.30 -10.12 -9.73
C ALA A 96 -8.74 -9.67 -10.06
N LEU A 97 -9.48 -10.45 -10.85
CA LEU A 97 -10.87 -10.16 -11.17
C LEU A 97 -11.77 -10.22 -9.93
N HIS A 98 -11.50 -11.15 -9.00
CA HIS A 98 -12.18 -11.21 -7.72
C HIS A 98 -11.99 -9.92 -6.92
N VAL A 99 -10.74 -9.46 -6.78
CA VAL A 99 -10.42 -8.20 -6.09
C VAL A 99 -11.14 -7.02 -6.74
N LEU A 100 -11.09 -6.93 -8.06
CA LEU A 100 -11.71 -5.83 -8.81
C LEU A 100 -13.23 -5.78 -8.62
N ARG A 101 -13.91 -6.93 -8.78
CA ARG A 101 -15.39 -6.99 -8.77
C ARG A 101 -15.99 -6.99 -7.36
N ASN A 102 -15.36 -7.70 -6.44
CA ASN A 102 -15.95 -7.97 -5.13
C ASN A 102 -15.35 -7.12 -4.00
N GLU A 103 -14.19 -6.50 -4.22
CA GLU A 103 -13.53 -5.69 -3.20
C GLU A 103 -13.41 -4.22 -3.60
N LEU A 104 -12.92 -3.90 -4.81
CA LEU A 104 -12.73 -2.52 -5.29
C LEU A 104 -14.04 -1.85 -5.75
N THR A 105 -14.81 -2.51 -6.63
CA THR A 105 -16.05 -1.94 -7.18
C THR A 105 -17.08 -1.59 -6.10
N PRO A 106 -17.31 -2.42 -5.06
CA PRO A 106 -18.26 -2.11 -4.00
C PRO A 106 -17.84 -0.95 -3.09
N LEU A 107 -16.57 -0.50 -3.13
CA LEU A 107 -16.18 0.72 -2.41
C LEU A 107 -16.84 1.97 -2.99
N GLN A 108 -17.28 1.93 -4.25
CA GLN A 108 -17.82 3.09 -4.97
C GLN A 108 -16.90 4.33 -4.89
N HIS A 109 -15.60 4.09 -4.72
CA HIS A 109 -14.56 5.09 -4.53
C HIS A 109 -13.66 5.16 -5.77
N ASP A 110 -13.38 6.37 -6.25
CA ASP A 110 -12.58 6.65 -7.46
C ASP A 110 -12.90 5.71 -8.63
N THR A 111 -14.16 5.74 -9.10
CA THR A 111 -14.62 4.92 -10.23
C THR A 111 -13.77 5.10 -11.50
N PRO A 112 -13.24 6.29 -11.85
CA PRO A 112 -12.30 6.43 -12.96
C PRO A 112 -11.04 5.57 -12.79
N ARG A 113 -10.50 5.45 -11.57
CA ARG A 113 -9.34 4.60 -11.28
C ARG A 113 -9.67 3.12 -11.35
N VAL A 114 -10.85 2.70 -10.90
CA VAL A 114 -11.34 1.32 -11.11
C VAL A 114 -11.38 0.98 -12.61
N HIS A 115 -11.90 1.88 -13.46
CA HIS A 115 -11.90 1.66 -14.90
C HIS A 115 -10.49 1.54 -15.50
N ARG A 116 -9.54 2.37 -15.04
CA ARG A 116 -8.13 2.26 -15.45
C ARG A 116 -7.53 0.91 -15.05
N LEU A 117 -7.80 0.45 -13.82
CA LEU A 117 -7.34 -0.84 -13.33
C LEU A 117 -7.90 -1.99 -14.19
N SER A 118 -9.20 -1.99 -14.47
CA SER A 118 -9.84 -2.99 -15.34
C SER A 118 -9.14 -3.13 -16.70
N ALA A 119 -8.68 -2.02 -17.28
CA ALA A 119 -7.98 -2.02 -18.57
C ALA A 119 -6.62 -2.75 -18.53
N LEU A 120 -6.00 -2.89 -17.35
CA LEU A 120 -4.71 -3.58 -17.19
C LEU A 120 -4.82 -5.10 -17.33
N MET A 121 -6.02 -5.68 -17.25
CA MET A 121 -6.22 -7.12 -17.49
C MET A 121 -5.87 -7.55 -18.91
N MET A 122 -5.81 -6.60 -19.85
CA MET A 122 -5.48 -6.87 -21.26
C MET A 122 -3.97 -6.84 -21.54
N CYS A 123 -3.13 -6.55 -20.54
CA CYS A 123 -1.68 -6.56 -20.71
C CYS A 123 -1.21 -7.99 -21.05
N ALA A 124 -0.31 -8.11 -22.02
CA ALA A 124 0.22 -9.39 -22.48
C ALA A 124 1.26 -9.99 -21.52
N ASP A 125 2.03 -9.13 -20.84
CA ASP A 125 3.07 -9.53 -19.90
C ASP A 125 3.26 -8.52 -18.74
N ALA A 126 4.15 -8.88 -17.81
CA ALA A 126 4.46 -8.05 -16.65
C ALA A 126 5.12 -6.71 -17.02
N ALA A 127 5.89 -6.65 -18.11
CA ALA A 127 6.55 -5.41 -18.52
C ALA A 127 5.53 -4.38 -19.05
N GLU A 128 4.56 -4.84 -19.84
CA GLU A 128 3.44 -4.01 -20.28
C GLU A 128 2.60 -3.54 -19.07
N LEU A 129 2.34 -4.42 -18.12
CA LEU A 129 1.65 -4.07 -16.88
C LEU A 129 2.38 -2.96 -16.10
N HIS A 130 3.69 -3.09 -15.88
CA HIS A 130 4.48 -2.08 -15.18
C HIS A 130 4.45 -0.73 -15.88
N ALA A 131 4.61 -0.73 -17.20
CA ALA A 131 4.59 0.49 -18.00
C ALA A 131 3.22 1.18 -17.95
N ARG A 132 2.13 0.43 -18.18
CA ARG A 132 0.77 0.98 -18.21
C ARG A 132 0.25 1.41 -16.86
N ALA A 133 0.62 0.70 -15.79
CA ALA A 133 0.24 1.04 -14.43
C ALA A 133 1.16 2.12 -13.80
N ALA A 134 2.24 2.51 -14.48
CA ALA A 134 3.32 3.33 -13.91
C ALA A 134 3.78 2.79 -12.53
N TRP A 135 3.89 1.47 -12.43
CA TRP A 135 4.09 0.73 -11.18
C TRP A 135 5.37 -0.10 -11.26
N PRO A 136 6.27 -0.05 -10.25
CA PRO A 136 7.59 -0.66 -10.33
C PRO A 136 7.60 -2.19 -10.12
N GLY A 137 6.43 -2.85 -10.13
CA GLY A 137 6.29 -4.30 -9.93
C GLY A 137 6.02 -4.71 -8.49
N ALA A 138 5.75 -6.00 -8.27
CA ALA A 138 5.51 -6.49 -6.92
C ALA A 138 6.78 -6.39 -6.06
N GLY A 139 6.57 -6.16 -4.77
CA GLY A 139 7.63 -6.28 -3.78
C GLY A 139 7.75 -5.11 -2.81
N PRO A 140 8.85 -5.08 -2.03
CA PRO A 140 8.96 -4.22 -0.85
C PRO A 140 8.85 -2.72 -1.16
N ARG A 141 9.32 -2.28 -2.33
CA ARG A 141 9.26 -0.86 -2.71
C ARG A 141 7.82 -0.40 -2.96
N SER A 142 7.05 -1.19 -3.70
CA SER A 142 5.65 -0.90 -4.00
C SER A 142 4.78 -0.98 -2.74
N ARG A 143 5.02 -1.98 -1.89
CA ARG A 143 4.34 -2.11 -0.59
C ARG A 143 4.69 -0.99 0.39
N ALA A 144 5.93 -0.49 0.39
CA ALA A 144 6.29 0.69 1.16
C ALA A 144 5.60 1.96 0.63
N SER A 145 5.42 2.08 -0.69
CA SER A 145 4.66 3.17 -1.30
C SER A 145 3.19 3.15 -0.89
N VAL A 146 2.56 1.97 -0.80
CA VAL A 146 1.21 1.81 -0.24
C VAL A 146 1.11 2.41 1.15
N LEU A 147 2.05 2.08 2.04
CA LEU A 147 2.05 2.60 3.41
C LEU A 147 2.21 4.12 3.46
N ALA A 148 3.11 4.68 2.64
CA ALA A 148 3.27 6.13 2.55
C ALA A 148 1.96 6.82 2.09
N ARG A 149 1.26 6.24 1.11
CA ARG A 149 -0.02 6.76 0.63
C ARG A 149 -1.13 6.65 1.67
N VAL A 150 -1.19 5.54 2.40
CA VAL A 150 -2.14 5.35 3.51
C VAL A 150 -1.91 6.39 4.61
N GLN A 151 -0.66 6.76 4.90
CA GLN A 151 -0.31 7.79 5.90
C GLN A 151 -0.67 9.22 5.50
N VAL A 152 -0.61 9.54 4.21
CA VAL A 152 -0.97 10.89 3.72
C VAL A 152 -2.48 11.14 3.83
N VAL A 153 -3.26 10.07 3.86
CA VAL A 153 -4.71 10.10 3.84
C VAL A 153 -5.31 9.97 5.25
N SER A 154 -4.59 9.39 6.21
CA SER A 154 -5.01 9.29 7.63
C SER A 154 -4.90 10.63 8.36
#